data_AF-A0A2Z2KQL2-F1
#
_entry.id   AF-A0A2Z2KQL2-F1
#
_cell.length_a   1.000
_cell.length_b   1.000
_cell.length_c   1.000
_cell.angle_alpha   90.00
_cell.angle_beta   90.00
_cell.angle_gamma   90.00
#
_symmetry.space_group_name_H-M   'P 1'
#
loop_
_entity.id
_entity.type
_entity.pdbx_description
1 polymer ?
#
loop_
_entity_poly.entity_id
_entity_poly.type
_entity_poly.pdbx_seq_one_letter_code
_entity_poly.pdbx_strand_id
1 'polypeptide(L)'
;MKEQYTARLELFAANAQKTKKTFVWQNAMVNRLAALLYAVEDKPADCDAISESHELIKRNTKLFSSFRGNSAISIAALLSLTADKEKRLADTPPLP
;
A
#
# COMPACT_ATOMS: atom_id res chain seq x y z
N MET A 1 -21.06 14.73 -9.03
CA MET A 1 -20.00 15.08 -8.06
C MET A 1 -20.23 14.38 -6.70
N LYS A 2 -21.35 14.61 -5.99
CA LYS A 2 -21.64 13.90 -4.72
C LYS A 2 -21.60 12.38 -4.82
N GLU A 3 -22.23 11.80 -5.85
CA GLU A 3 -22.30 10.34 -6.03
C GLU A 3 -20.93 9.67 -6.22
N GLN A 4 -20.02 10.31 -6.94
CA GLN A 4 -18.65 9.80 -7.15
C GLN A 4 -17.84 9.81 -5.85
N TYR A 5 -18.01 10.84 -5.01
CA TYR A 5 -17.38 10.88 -3.69
C TYR A 5 -17.97 9.82 -2.75
N THR A 6 -19.29 9.60 -2.78
CA THR A 6 -19.93 8.53 -2.01
C THR A 6 -19.38 7.16 -2.40
N ALA A 7 -19.31 6.86 -3.71
CA ALA A 7 -18.76 5.60 -4.20
C ALA A 7 -17.30 5.38 -3.76
N ARG A 8 -16.46 6.42 -3.81
CA ARG A 8 -15.08 6.35 -3.31
C ARG A 8 -14.99 6.15 -1.79
N LEU A 9 -15.89 6.76 -1.01
CA LEU A 9 -15.93 6.56 0.44
C LEU A 9 -16.35 5.13 0.80
N GLU A 10 -17.31 4.56 0.08
CA GLU A 10 -17.71 3.16 0.23
C GLU A 10 -16.58 2.21 -0.15
N LEU A 11 -15.89 2.48 -1.26
CA LEU A 11 -14.71 1.74 -1.69
C LEU A 11 -13.59 1.82 -0.65
N PHE A 12 -13.33 3.01 -0.09
CA PHE A 12 -12.38 3.18 0.99
C PHE A 12 -12.75 2.36 2.23
N ALA A 13 -14.02 2.38 2.65
CA ALA A 13 -14.48 1.59 3.79
C ALA A 13 -14.31 0.08 3.55
N ALA A 14 -14.67 -0.40 2.36
CA ALA A 14 -14.47 -1.80 1.96
C ALA A 14 -12.98 -2.18 1.94
N ASN A 15 -12.14 -1.33 1.36
CA ASN A 15 -10.70 -1.50 1.32
C ASN A 15 -10.09 -1.54 2.74
N ALA A 16 -10.52 -0.63 3.63
CA ALA A 16 -10.02 -0.58 5.00
C ALA A 16 -10.39 -1.83 5.81
N GLN A 17 -11.59 -2.37 5.61
CA GLN A 17 -12.00 -3.63 6.22
C GLN A 17 -11.17 -4.80 5.68
N LYS A 18 -10.88 -4.82 4.37
CA LYS A 18 -10.08 -5.86 3.72
C LYS A 18 -8.63 -5.82 4.18
N THR A 19 -7.96 -4.66 4.13
CA THR A 19 -6.55 -4.51 4.54
C THR A 19 -6.36 -4.78 6.03
N LYS A 20 -7.30 -4.36 6.89
CA LYS A 20 -7.25 -4.67 8.33
C LYS A 20 -7.27 -6.17 8.61
N LYS A 21 -8.05 -6.95 7.85
CA LYS A 21 -8.13 -8.41 8.00
C LYS A 21 -6.87 -9.11 7.51
N THR A 22 -6.23 -8.61 6.45
CA THR A 22 -5.01 -9.23 5.90
C THR A 22 -3.76 -8.84 6.69
N PHE A 23 -3.62 -7.57 7.07
CA PHE A 23 -2.43 -7.01 7.70
C PHE A 23 -2.65 -6.72 9.20
N VAL A 24 -3.13 -7.73 9.94
CA VAL A 24 -3.57 -7.58 11.35
C VAL A 24 -2.46 -7.08 12.28
N TRP A 25 -1.22 -7.47 12.00
CA TRP A 25 -0.04 -7.13 12.80
C TRP A 25 0.53 -5.73 12.52
N GLN A 26 -0.10 -4.99 11.61
CA GLN A 26 0.37 -3.68 11.15
C GLN A 26 -0.42 -2.57 11.83
N ASN A 27 0.20 -1.40 11.94
CA ASN A 27 -0.45 -0.24 12.54
C ASN A 27 -1.75 0.11 11.79
N ALA A 28 -2.83 0.37 12.53
CA ALA A 28 -4.13 0.65 11.94
C ALA A 28 -4.14 1.87 10.98
N MET A 29 -3.31 2.89 11.24
CA MET A 29 -3.18 4.06 10.35
C MET A 29 -2.51 3.69 9.02
N VAL A 30 -1.57 2.75 9.04
CA VAL A 30 -0.87 2.25 7.85
C VAL A 30 -1.83 1.46 6.97
N ASN A 31 -2.63 0.58 7.58
CA ASN A 31 -3.67 -0.17 6.85
C ASN A 31 -4.73 0.75 6.23
N ARG A 32 -5.09 1.84 6.93
CA ARG A 32 -6.00 2.86 6.41
C ARG A 32 -5.37 3.64 5.26
N LEU A 33 -4.09 4.00 5.35
CA LEU A 33 -3.41 4.69 4.27
C LEU A 33 -3.34 3.80 3.00
N ALA A 34 -2.98 2.53 3.14
CA ALA A 34 -3.00 1.58 2.02
C ALA A 34 -4.40 1.47 1.38
N ALA A 35 -5.45 1.38 2.20
CA ALA A 35 -6.83 1.35 1.71
C ALA A 35 -7.24 2.62 0.96
N LEU A 36 -6.80 3.78 1.45
CA LEU A 36 -7.07 5.08 0.85
C LEU A 36 -6.38 5.21 -0.52
N LEU A 37 -5.12 4.80 -0.64
CA LEU A 37 -4.37 4.84 -1.89
C LEU A 37 -5.09 4.08 -3.01
N TYR A 38 -5.58 2.88 -2.72
CA TYR A 38 -6.37 2.10 -3.67
C TYR A 38 -7.72 2.75 -4.01
N ALA A 39 -8.41 3.33 -3.02
CA ALA A 39 -9.70 3.98 -3.26
C ALA A 39 -9.58 5.26 -4.09
N VAL A 40 -8.48 6.01 -3.95
CA VAL A 40 -8.19 7.21 -4.78
C VAL A 40 -7.96 6.83 -6.25
N GLU A 41 -7.39 5.65 -6.49
CA GLU A 41 -7.20 5.05 -7.82
C GLU A 41 -8.45 4.31 -8.34
N ASP A 42 -9.60 4.42 -7.67
CA ASP A 42 -10.85 3.71 -7.97
C ASP A 42 -10.67 2.18 -8.07
N LYS A 43 -9.76 1.61 -7.27
CA LYS A 43 -9.43 0.18 -7.25
C LYS A 43 -9.81 -0.47 -5.93
N PRO A 44 -10.37 -1.69 -5.95
CA PRO A 44 -10.42 -2.55 -4.77
C PRO A 44 -9.01 -2.87 -4.28
N ALA A 45 -8.80 -2.88 -2.97
CA ALA A 45 -7.51 -3.23 -2.38
C ALA A 45 -7.09 -4.64 -2.80
N ASP A 46 -5.94 -4.73 -3.47
CA ASP A 46 -5.32 -5.99 -3.85
C ASP A 46 -4.23 -6.35 -2.83
N CYS A 47 -4.63 -7.10 -1.80
CA CYS A 47 -3.74 -7.47 -0.72
C CYS A 47 -2.60 -8.40 -1.16
N ASP A 48 -2.80 -9.17 -2.22
CA ASP A 48 -1.77 -10.07 -2.74
C ASP A 48 -0.71 -9.24 -3.45
N ALA A 49 -1.11 -8.30 -4.31
CA ALA A 49 -0.18 -7.37 -4.96
C ALA A 49 0.58 -6.49 -3.96
N ILE A 50 -0.07 -6.06 -2.86
CA ILE A 50 0.61 -5.35 -1.75
C ILE A 50 1.63 -6.28 -1.09
N SER A 51 1.29 -7.54 -0.82
CA SER A 51 2.19 -8.49 -0.15
C SER A 51 3.40 -8.83 -1.03
N GLU A 52 3.20 -9.04 -2.32
CA GLU A 52 4.29 -9.23 -3.30
C GLU A 52 5.23 -8.02 -3.33
N SER A 53 4.66 -6.81 -3.34
CA SER A 53 5.43 -5.57 -3.36
C SER A 53 6.21 -5.37 -2.05
N HIS A 54 5.64 -5.79 -0.93
CA HIS A 54 6.32 -5.79 0.37
C HIS A 54 7.50 -6.78 0.40
N GLU A 55 7.34 -7.98 -0.16
CA GLU A 55 8.45 -8.92 -0.31
C GLU A 55 9.52 -8.42 -1.28
N LEU A 56 9.14 -7.74 -2.36
CA LEU A 56 10.09 -7.10 -3.27
C LEU A 56 10.95 -6.05 -2.54
N ILE A 57 10.33 -5.20 -1.72
CA ILE A 57 11.04 -4.24 -0.85
C ILE A 57 12.01 -4.98 0.08
N LYS A 58 11.58 -6.08 0.70
CA LYS A 58 12.42 -6.91 1.58
C LYS A 58 13.54 -7.66 0.86
N ARG A 59 13.48 -7.85 -0.45
CA ARG A 59 14.59 -8.46 -1.21
C ARG A 59 15.62 -7.42 -1.65
N ASN A 60 15.17 -6.19 -1.92
CA ASN A 60 16.01 -5.15 -2.55
C ASN A 60 16.57 -4.10 -1.58
N THR A 61 16.13 -4.07 -0.33
CA THR A 61 16.62 -3.10 0.69
C THR A 61 17.45 -3.79 1.78
N LYS A 62 18.10 -3.05 2.69
CA LYS A 62 18.74 -3.64 3.89
C LYS A 62 17.78 -3.71 5.08
N LEU A 63 18.08 -4.53 6.09
CA LEU A 63 17.20 -4.75 7.28
C LEU A 63 16.80 -3.45 8.01
N PHE A 64 17.66 -2.42 8.00
CA PHE A 64 17.43 -1.12 8.64
C PHE A 64 16.98 -0.02 7.67
N SER A 65 16.51 -0.39 6.48
CA SER A 65 16.00 0.59 5.51
C SER A 65 14.74 1.28 6.03
N SER A 66 14.63 2.58 5.79
CA SER A 66 13.42 3.39 6.02
C SER A 66 12.18 2.85 5.27
N PHE A 67 12.36 1.99 4.28
CA PHE A 67 11.27 1.30 3.57
C PHE A 67 10.72 0.06 4.29
N ARG A 68 11.43 -0.48 5.31
CA ARG A 68 11.00 -1.67 6.08
C ARG A 68 10.36 -1.36 7.43
N GLY A 69 10.29 -0.07 7.79
CA GLY A 69 9.73 0.38 9.07
C GLY A 69 8.19 0.45 9.08
N ASN A 70 7.65 1.33 9.92
CA ASN A 70 6.19 1.51 10.08
C ASN A 70 5.47 1.91 8.78
N SER A 71 6.18 2.37 7.75
CA SER A 71 5.62 2.75 6.45
C SER A 71 5.57 1.61 5.42
N ALA A 72 6.13 0.43 5.72
CA ALA A 72 6.40 -0.61 4.73
C ALA A 72 5.18 -1.03 3.90
N ILE A 73 4.02 -1.19 4.54
CA ILE A 73 2.79 -1.58 3.85
C ILE A 73 2.21 -0.45 3.01
N SER A 74 2.33 0.81 3.44
CA SER A 74 1.89 1.96 2.63
C SER A 74 2.78 2.12 1.39
N ILE A 75 4.08 1.90 1.53
CA ILE A 75 5.03 1.93 0.40
C ILE A 75 4.76 0.74 -0.53
N ALA A 76 4.51 -0.44 0.02
CA ALA A 76 4.13 -1.62 -0.76
C ALA A 76 2.82 -1.40 -1.53
N ALA A 77 1.84 -0.68 -0.94
CA ALA A 77 0.60 -0.31 -1.62
C ALA A 77 0.79 0.73 -2.73
N LEU A 78 1.67 1.71 -2.56
CA LEU A 78 2.06 2.61 -3.65
C LEU A 78 2.75 1.84 -4.78
N LEU A 79 3.64 0.93 -4.41
CA LEU A 79 4.41 0.15 -5.37
C LEU A 79 3.51 -0.81 -6.14
N SER A 80 2.55 -1.46 -5.49
CA SER A 80 1.60 -2.38 -6.12
C SER A 80 0.68 -1.71 -7.12
N LEU A 81 0.43 -0.40 -6.97
CA LEU A 81 -0.35 0.41 -7.91
C LEU A 81 0.46 0.85 -9.14
N THR A 82 1.78 0.64 -9.17
CA THR A 82 2.63 1.05 -10.27
C THR A 82 2.92 -0.09 -11.25
N ALA A 83 2.95 0.22 -12.56
CA ALA A 83 3.15 -0.77 -13.62
C ALA A 83 4.54 -1.43 -13.62
N ASP A 84 5.61 -0.70 -13.26
CA ASP A 84 6.99 -1.22 -13.19
C ASP A 84 7.54 -1.05 -11.77
N LYS A 85 7.24 -2.05 -10.94
CA LYS A 85 7.54 -2.06 -9.49
C LYS A 85 9.06 -2.06 -9.22
N GLU A 86 9.81 -2.82 -9.99
CA GLU A 86 11.26 -2.99 -9.79
C GLU A 86 12.01 -1.71 -10.12
N LYS A 87 11.71 -1.12 -11.29
CA LYS A 87 12.33 0.13 -11.72
C LYS A 87 12.01 1.27 -10.76
N ARG A 88 10.75 1.39 -10.32
CA ARG A 88 10.35 2.45 -9.39
C ARG A 88 11.05 2.37 -8.04
N LEU A 89 11.25 1.15 -7.53
CA LEU A 89 11.98 0.95 -6.28
C LEU A 89 13.46 1.29 -6.45
N ALA A 90 14.07 0.92 -7.58
CA ALA A 90 15.47 1.25 -7.89
C ALA A 90 15.70 2.76 -8.03
N ASP A 91 14.76 3.48 -8.66
CA ASP A 91 14.82 4.93 -8.88
C ASP A 91 14.58 5.75 -7.59
N THR A 92 14.09 5.11 -6.51
CA THR A 92 13.76 5.77 -5.24
C THR A 92 14.63 5.19 -4.12
N PRO A 93 15.87 5.68 -3.92
CA PRO A 93 16.72 5.18 -2.85
C PRO A 93 16.10 5.50 -1.47
N PRO A 94 16.26 4.60 -0.48
CA PRO A 94 15.80 4.87 0.88
C PRO A 94 16.57 6.05 1.46
N LEU A 95 15.88 6.89 2.25
CA LEU A 95 16.52 8.01 2.95
C LEU A 95 17.64 7.48 3.87
N PRO A 96 18.78 8.20 3.97
CA PRO A 96 19.92 7.83 4.79
C PRO A 96 19.59 7.73 6.28
#